data_AF-A0A954GSP5-F1
#
_entry.id   AF-A0A954GSP5-F1
#
_cell.length_a   1.000
_cell.length_b   1.000
_cell.length_c   1.000
_cell.angle_alpha   90.00
_cell.angle_beta   90.00
_cell.angle_gamma   90.00
#
_symmetry.space_group_name_H-M   'P 1'
#
loop_
_entity.id
_entity.type
_entity.pdbx_description
1 polymer ?
#
loop_
_entity_poly.entity_id
_entity_poly.type
_entity_poly.pdbx_seq_one_letter_code
_entity_poly.pdbx_strand_id
1 'polypeptide(L)'
;DLTGIGRTNDAILYGGQVTLFVHGDDESIREIGPKIPSNSSHDYGRPFLELFEEAGRDFYKLDPMLFSPAEVLIHNVESGCVHRYGQQNIEVLKRSFGVA
;
A
#
# COMPACT_ATOMS: atom_id res chain seq x y z
N ASP A 1 -4.40 -11.14 18.76
CA ASP A 1 -3.33 -12.03 18.29
C ASP A 1 -2.43 -11.25 17.34
N LEU A 2 -1.11 -11.27 17.54
CA LEU A 2 -0.14 -10.49 16.76
C LEU A 2 -0.09 -10.93 15.29
N THR A 3 -0.26 -12.22 15.04
CA THR A 3 -0.35 -12.75 13.68
C THR A 3 -1.56 -12.20 12.92
N GLY A 4 -2.68 -11.95 13.63
CA GLY A 4 -3.86 -11.32 13.06
C GLY A 4 -3.59 -9.91 12.57
N ILE A 5 -2.90 -9.10 13.38
CA ILE A 5 -2.51 -7.72 13.03
C ILE A 5 -1.62 -7.71 11.78
N GLY A 6 -0.61 -8.58 11.73
CA GLY A 6 0.29 -8.72 10.59
C GLY A 6 -0.47 -9.02 9.30
N ARG A 7 -1.26 -10.10 9.31
CA ARG A 7 -1.98 -10.56 8.13
C ARG A 7 -3.00 -9.57 7.59
N THR A 8 -3.76 -8.89 8.47
CA THR A 8 -4.77 -7.92 8.02
C THR A 8 -4.13 -6.66 7.43
N ASN A 9 -2.98 -6.22 7.96
CA ASN A 9 -2.23 -5.12 7.34
C ASN A 9 -1.61 -5.57 6.02
N ASP A 10 -0.95 -6.73 5.98
CA ASP A 10 -0.35 -7.26 4.76
C ASP A 10 -1.37 -7.41 3.61
N ALA A 11 -2.61 -7.78 3.92
CA ALA A 11 -3.70 -7.83 2.95
C ALA A 11 -3.95 -6.48 2.25
N ILE A 12 -3.83 -5.36 2.96
CA ILE A 12 -3.98 -4.01 2.41
C ILE A 12 -2.68 -3.59 1.69
N LEU A 13 -1.56 -3.66 2.40
CA LEU A 13 -0.25 -3.21 1.94
C LEU A 13 0.21 -3.90 0.66
N TYR A 14 -0.05 -5.19 0.53
CA TYR A 14 0.47 -5.99 -0.57
C TYR A 14 -0.62 -6.55 -1.49
N GLY A 15 -1.89 -6.49 -1.09
CA GLY A 15 -3.03 -6.98 -1.88
C GLY A 15 -4.09 -5.95 -2.23
N GLY A 16 -4.16 -4.84 -1.49
CA GLY A 16 -5.23 -3.86 -1.61
C GLY A 16 -5.20 -3.12 -2.95
N GLN A 17 -6.32 -3.14 -3.66
CA GLN A 17 -6.53 -2.36 -4.87
C GLN A 17 -7.64 -1.35 -4.61
N VAL A 18 -7.35 -0.07 -4.86
CA VAL A 18 -8.30 1.02 -4.62
C VAL A 18 -8.57 1.73 -5.93
N THR A 19 -9.84 1.98 -6.23
CA THR A 19 -10.25 2.85 -7.34
C THR A 19 -10.84 4.13 -6.79
N LEU A 20 -10.27 5.26 -7.19
CA LEU A 20 -10.70 6.60 -6.79
C LEU A 20 -11.24 7.36 -8.01
N PHE A 21 -12.34 8.08 -7.82
CA PHE A 21 -12.87 9.04 -8.79
C PHE A 21 -12.68 10.43 -8.20
N VAL A 22 -11.90 11.27 -8.88
CA VAL A 22 -11.42 12.53 -8.33
C VAL A 22 -11.68 13.70 -9.28
N HIS A 23 -11.83 14.89 -8.69
CA HIS A 23 -11.79 16.18 -9.36
C HIS A 23 -10.38 16.78 -9.26
N GLY A 24 -9.98 17.60 -10.23
CA GLY A 24 -8.67 18.24 -10.30
C GLY A 24 -7.94 18.00 -11.62
N ASP A 25 -6.68 18.43 -11.69
CA ASP A 25 -5.87 18.33 -12.90
C ASP A 25 -5.00 17.06 -12.93
N ASP A 26 -4.67 16.59 -14.15
CA ASP A 26 -3.87 15.38 -14.33
C ASP A 26 -2.40 15.55 -13.93
N GLU A 27 -1.85 16.76 -13.88
CA GLU A 27 -0.45 16.98 -13.45
C GLU A 27 -0.32 16.76 -11.95
N SER A 28 -1.24 17.30 -11.15
CA SER A 28 -1.32 17.03 -9.70
C SER A 28 -1.44 15.53 -9.43
N ILE A 29 -2.27 14.80 -10.19
CA ILE A 29 -2.39 13.34 -10.06
C ILE A 29 -1.06 12.64 -10.39
N ARG A 30 -0.36 13.07 -11.45
CA ARG A 30 0.95 12.51 -11.81
C ARG A 30 2.01 12.77 -10.74
N GLU A 31 1.94 13.89 -10.04
CA GLU A 31 2.87 14.23 -8.97
C GLU A 31 2.64 13.40 -7.70
N ILE A 32 1.39 13.24 -7.27
CA ILE A 32 1.06 12.55 -6.01
C ILE A 32 0.93 11.04 -6.18
N GLY A 33 0.47 10.58 -7.35
CA GLY A 33 0.13 9.20 -7.65
C GLY A 33 1.23 8.20 -7.28
N PRO A 34 2.49 8.41 -7.68
CA PRO A 34 3.59 7.51 -7.32
C PRO A 34 3.89 7.41 -5.81
N LYS A 35 3.40 8.36 -5.01
CA LYS A 35 3.60 8.40 -3.55
C LYS A 35 2.46 7.75 -2.78
N ILE A 36 1.36 7.36 -3.44
CA ILE A 36 0.19 6.79 -2.77
C ILE A 36 0.40 5.31 -2.39
N PRO A 37 0.90 4.42 -3.27
CA PRO A 37 0.94 3.01 -2.94
C PRO A 37 1.95 2.69 -1.85
N SER A 38 1.72 1.62 -1.09
CA SER A 38 2.62 1.15 -0.02
C SER A 38 4.07 0.97 -0.47
N ASN A 39 4.31 0.67 -1.75
CA ASN A 39 5.65 0.50 -2.30
C ASN A 39 6.46 1.79 -2.44
N SER A 40 5.88 2.96 -2.13
CA SER A 40 6.63 4.21 -1.98
C SER A 40 7.28 4.34 -0.61
N SER A 41 6.92 3.51 0.36
CA SER A 41 7.53 3.48 1.68
C SER A 41 8.89 2.80 1.67
N HIS A 42 9.83 3.30 2.48
CA HIS A 42 11.13 2.66 2.66
C HIS A 42 11.08 1.36 3.48
N ASP A 43 10.01 1.14 4.25
CA ASP A 43 9.78 -0.09 5.03
C ASP A 43 9.14 -1.21 4.21
N TYR A 44 8.77 -0.95 2.94
CA TYR A 44 8.06 -1.90 2.08
C TYR A 44 8.87 -3.16 1.75
N GLY A 45 8.15 -4.28 1.62
CA GLY A 45 8.68 -5.52 1.03
C GLY A 45 8.85 -6.68 2.01
N ARG A 46 8.48 -6.48 3.28
CA ARG A 46 8.52 -7.51 4.33
C ARG A 46 7.15 -7.64 5.03
N PRO A 47 6.79 -8.83 5.54
CA PRO A 47 5.55 -8.98 6.32
C PRO A 47 5.46 -7.98 7.46
N PHE A 48 4.29 -7.37 7.65
CA PHE A 48 4.06 -6.31 8.62
C PHE A 48 4.41 -6.74 10.04
N LEU A 49 4.17 -8.01 10.40
CA LEU A 49 4.53 -8.52 11.72
C LEU A 49 6.03 -8.40 12.01
N GLU A 50 6.89 -8.69 11.02
CA GLU A 50 8.35 -8.58 11.17
C GLU A 50 8.76 -7.12 11.38
N LEU A 51 8.20 -6.20 10.57
CA LEU A 51 8.41 -4.76 10.70
C LEU A 51 7.95 -4.24 12.06
N PHE A 52 6.77 -4.66 12.50
CA PHE A 52 6.17 -4.25 13.75
C PHE A 52 6.96 -4.75 14.97
N GLU A 53 7.52 -5.95 14.91
CA GLU A 53 8.40 -6.47 15.96
C GLU A 53 9.75 -5.74 16.01
N GLU A 54 10.37 -5.46 14.86
CA GLU A 54 11.61 -4.68 14.77
C GLU A 54 11.44 -3.25 15.30
N ALA A 55 10.27 -2.64 15.07
CA ALA A 55 9.89 -1.35 15.63
C ALA A 55 9.66 -1.38 17.16
N GLY A 56 9.75 -2.54 17.81
CA GLY A 56 9.42 -2.69 19.22
C GLY A 56 7.92 -2.50 19.49
N ARG A 57 7.08 -2.90 18.52
CA ARG A 57 5.62 -2.83 18.56
C ARG A 57 5.07 -1.41 18.68
N ASP A 58 5.78 -0.46 18.08
CA ASP A 58 5.43 0.96 18.04
C ASP A 58 5.14 1.39 16.59
N PHE A 59 3.86 1.64 16.28
CA PHE A 59 3.42 2.07 14.95
C PHE A 59 4.09 3.39 14.51
N TYR A 60 4.44 4.27 15.44
CA TYR A 60 5.03 5.57 15.11
C TYR A 60 6.48 5.50 14.65
N LYS A 61 7.12 4.32 14.78
CA LYS A 61 8.46 4.07 14.26
C LYS A 61 8.45 3.49 12.85
N LEU A 62 7.29 3.13 12.33
CA LEU A 62 7.13 2.73 10.94
C LEU A 62 6.81 3.96 10.10
N ASP A 63 7.25 3.94 8.85
CA ASP A 63 6.90 4.94 7.86
C ASP A 63 5.37 5.03 7.70
N PRO A 64 4.76 6.22 7.91
CA PRO A 64 3.33 6.41 7.71
C PRO A 64 2.87 6.04 6.29
N MET A 65 3.75 6.19 5.29
CA MET A 65 3.43 5.87 3.90
C MET A 65 3.24 4.37 3.68
N LEU A 66 3.72 3.53 4.60
CA LEU A 66 3.52 2.08 4.55
C LEU A 66 2.03 1.73 4.68
N PHE A 67 1.23 2.53 5.40
CA PHE A 67 -0.20 2.28 5.63
C PHE A 67 -1.08 2.71 4.45
N SER A 68 -0.77 2.15 3.29
CA SER A 68 -1.33 2.49 2.00
C SER A 68 -1.70 1.22 1.21
N PRO A 69 -2.56 1.31 0.18
CA PRO A 69 -2.88 0.14 -0.64
C PRO A 69 -1.68 -0.28 -1.50
N ALA A 70 -1.68 -1.55 -1.93
CA ALA A 70 -0.70 -2.06 -2.87
C ALA A 70 -0.78 -1.36 -4.25
N GLU A 71 -2.00 -1.03 -4.68
CA GLU A 71 -2.26 -0.40 -5.97
C GLU A 71 -3.42 0.59 -5.89
N VAL A 72 -3.30 1.68 -6.64
CA VAL A 72 -4.37 2.67 -6.81
C VAL A 72 -4.61 2.95 -8.30
N LEU A 73 -5.89 3.02 -8.67
CA LEU A 73 -6.40 3.49 -9.95
C LEU A 73 -7.17 4.79 -9.72
N ILE A 74 -6.76 5.87 -10.38
CA ILE A 74 -7.34 7.20 -10.22
C ILE A 74 -8.01 7.59 -11.54
N HIS A 75 -9.32 7.68 -11.52
CA HIS A 75 -10.14 8.23 -12.59
C HIS A 75 -10.33 9.73 -12.38
N ASN A 76 -9.77 10.54 -13.26
CA ASN A 76 -10.09 11.96 -13.32
C ASN A 76 -11.44 12.12 -14.02
N VAL A 77 -12.46 12.57 -13.28
CA VAL A 77 -13.83 12.70 -13.84
C VAL A 77 -13.99 13.89 -14.78
N GLU A 78 -13.04 14.83 -14.76
CA GLU A 78 -13.08 16.05 -15.57
C GLU A 78 -12.37 15.85 -16.92
N SER A 79 -11.19 15.21 -16.91
CA SER A 79 -10.44 14.93 -18.15
C SER A 79 -10.77 13.57 -18.79
N GLY A 80 -11.34 12.64 -18.02
CA GLY A 80 -11.57 11.25 -18.43
C GLY A 80 -10.30 10.38 -18.42
N CYS A 81 -9.15 10.92 -18.04
CA CYS A 81 -7.91 10.14 -17.90
C CYS A 81 -7.97 9.17 -16.72
N VAL A 82 -7.25 8.07 -16.86
CA VAL A 82 -7.10 7.05 -15.82
C VAL A 82 -5.60 6.84 -15.56
N HIS A 83 -5.21 6.96 -14.30
CA HIS A 83 -3.82 6.83 -13.85
C HIS A 83 -3.70 5.65 -12.89
N ARG A 84 -2.70 4.79 -13.10
CA ARG A 84 -2.47 3.59 -12.26
C ARG A 84 -1.09 3.67 -11.61
N TYR A 85 -1.04 3.43 -10.31
CA TYR A 85 0.21 3.42 -9.53
C TYR A 85 0.26 2.23 -8.59
N GLY A 86 1.47 1.75 -8.33
CA GLY A 86 1.70 0.59 -7.46
C GLY A 86 1.45 -0.73 -8.17
N GLN A 87 1.43 -1.80 -7.39
CA GLN A 87 1.17 -3.16 -7.83
C GLN A 87 0.98 -4.06 -6.61
N GLN A 88 0.25 -5.16 -6.79
CA GLN A 88 0.17 -6.22 -5.79
C GLN A 88 1.52 -6.93 -5.64
N ASN A 89 1.81 -7.42 -4.43
CA ASN A 89 2.99 -8.20 -4.12
C ASN A 89 2.59 -9.55 -3.50
N ILE A 90 2.26 -10.47 -4.39
CA ILE A 90 1.75 -11.79 -4.05
C ILE A 90 2.78 -12.60 -3.25
N GLU A 91 4.07 -12.41 -3.51
CA GLU A 91 5.13 -13.14 -2.80
C GLU A 91 5.18 -12.80 -1.31
N VAL A 92 5.00 -11.52 -0.95
CA VAL A 92 4.93 -11.12 0.47
C VAL A 92 3.64 -11.64 1.12
N LEU A 93 2.50 -11.61 0.41
CA LEU A 93 1.24 -12.17 0.90
C LEU A 93 1.35 -13.67 1.19
N LYS A 94 1.93 -14.43 0.26
CA LYS A 94 2.19 -15.87 0.42
C LYS A 94 3.01 -16.15 1.67
N ARG A 95 4.10 -15.39 1.88
CA ARG A 95 4.93 -15.48 3.10
C ARG A 95 4.14 -15.14 4.37
N SER A 96 3.37 -14.05 4.37
CA SER A 96 2.55 -13.63 5.52
C SER A 96 1.46 -14.64 5.89
N PHE A 97 0.83 -15.24 4.88
CA PHE A 97 -0.28 -16.18 5.07
C PHE A 97 0.18 -17.62 5.27
N GLY A 98 1.45 -17.92 4.99
CA GLY A 98 2.02 -19.26 5.11
C GLY A 98 1.53 -20.20 4.02
N VAL A 99 1.38 -19.71 2.79
CA VAL A 99 0.93 -20.50 1.62
C VAL A 99 1.97 -20.44 0.50
N ALA A 100 2.10 -21.53 -0.27
CA ALA A 100 3.10 -21.69 -1.33
C ALA A 100 2.63 -21.10 -2.68
#